data_AF-U9VW91-F1
#
_entry.id   AF-U9VW91-F1
#
_cell.length_a   1.000
_cell.length_b   1.000
_cell.length_c   1.000
_cell.angle_alpha   90.00
_cell.angle_beta   90.00
_cell.angle_gamma   90.00
#
_symmetry.space_group_name_H-M   'P 1'
#
loop_
_entity.id
_entity.type
_entity.pdbx_description
1 polymer ?
#
loop_
_entity_poly.entity_id
_entity_poly.type
_entity_poly.pdbx_seq_one_letter_code
_entity_poly.pdbx_strand_id
1 'polypeptide(L)' 'MKVISDTNLVSSVSQLVPKLLKKHSYGLYELAQECSQQLHFPVCEIMPSLSSSLHRMIICGELRYDRQHNRVFIG' A
#
# COMPACT_ATOMS: atom_id res chain seq x y z
N MET A 1 0.11 -18.80 -20.32
CA MET A 1 -0.36 -18.15 -19.08
C MET A 1 0.56 -16.97 -18.79
N LYS A 2 0.03 -15.74 -18.70
CA LYS A 2 0.83 -14.50 -18.57
C LYS A 2 1.37 -14.39 -17.14
N VAL A 3 2.67 -14.67 -16.94
CA VAL A 3 3.42 -14.43 -15.70
C VAL A 3 3.84 -12.96 -15.64
N ILE A 4 2.87 -12.04 -15.74
CA ILE A 4 3.12 -10.58 -15.76
C ILE A 4 2.36 -9.87 -14.62
N SER A 5 1.60 -10.61 -13.81
CA SER A 5 0.57 -10.05 -12.92
C SER A 5 1.12 -9.47 -11.62
N ASP A 6 2.02 -10.17 -10.92
CA ASP A 6 2.40 -9.80 -9.55
C ASP A 6 3.37 -8.63 -9.46
N THR A 7 4.40 -8.59 -10.33
CA THR A 7 5.41 -7.53 -10.31
C THR A 7 4.83 -6.16 -10.67
N ASN A 8 3.82 -6.15 -11.54
CA ASN A 8 3.11 -4.93 -11.92
C ASN A 8 2.27 -4.41 -10.76
N LEU A 9 1.56 -5.28 -10.04
CA LEU A 9 0.69 -4.85 -8.93
C LEU A 9 1.51 -4.26 -7.78
N VAL A 10 2.61 -4.91 -7.37
CA VAL A 10 3.53 -4.39 -6.34
C VAL A 10 4.08 -3.02 -6.74
N SER A 11 4.46 -2.85 -8.01
CA SER A 11 4.97 -1.57 -8.53
C SER A 11 3.88 -0.49 -8.51
N SER A 12 2.67 -0.80 -8.97
CA SER A 12 1.53 0.11 -8.94
C SER A 12 1.14 0.53 -7.52
N VAL A 13 1.08 -0.41 -6.58
CA VAL A 13 0.80 -0.13 -5.17
C VAL A 13 1.90 0.74 -4.56
N SER A 14 3.17 0.43 -4.84
CA SER A 14 4.31 1.22 -4.34
C SER A 14 4.29 2.67 -4.85
N GLN A 15 3.81 2.92 -6.07
CA GLN A 15 3.68 4.27 -6.59
C GLN A 15 2.45 5.02 -6.05
N LEU A 16 1.39 4.27 -5.70
CA LEU A 16 0.12 4.84 -5.26
C LEU A 16 0.10 5.18 -3.76
N VAL A 17 0.65 4.31 -2.92
CA VAL A 17 0.62 4.46 -1.46
C VAL A 17 1.15 5.83 -0.99
N PRO A 18 2.31 6.33 -1.45
CA PRO A 18 2.79 7.65 -1.05
C PRO A 18 1.85 8.78 -1.48
N LYS A 19 1.16 8.65 -2.62
CA LYS A 19 0.21 9.67 -3.10
C LYS A 19 -1.04 9.72 -2.22
N LEU A 20 -1.52 8.55 -1.76
CA LEU A 20 -2.64 8.46 -0.83
C LEU A 20 -2.27 9.08 0.52
N LEU A 21 -1.12 8.67 1.07
CA LEU A 21 -0.65 9.09 2.40
C LEU A 21 -0.30 10.58 2.52
N LYS A 22 -0.08 11.29 1.39
CA LYS A 22 0.05 12.75 1.37
C LYS A 22 -1.24 13.47 1.80
N LYS A 23 -2.41 12.84 1.62
CA LYS A 23 -3.70 13.46 1.97
C LYS A 23 -4.00 13.35 3.46
N HIS A 24 -3.76 12.17 4.04
CA HIS A 24 -3.92 11.87 5.46
C HIS A 24 -3.30 10.51 5.79
N SER A 25 -3.25 10.16 7.08
CA SER A 25 -2.88 8.81 7.52
C SER A 25 -4.01 7.82 7.26
N TYR A 26 -3.69 6.54 7.05
CA TYR A 26 -4.67 5.49 6.78
C TYR A 26 -4.45 4.30 7.70
N GLY A 27 -5.54 3.64 8.10
CA GLY A 27 -5.44 2.25 8.55
C GLY A 27 -5.06 1.32 7.40
N LEU A 28 -4.46 0.16 7.72
CA LEU A 28 -4.03 -0.81 6.70
C LEU A 28 -5.17 -1.23 5.75
N TYR A 29 -6.36 -1.49 6.30
CA TYR A 29 -7.51 -1.90 5.51
C TYR A 29 -8.10 -0.75 4.68
N GLU A 30 -8.16 0.47 5.23
CA GLU A 30 -8.61 1.66 4.50
C GLU A 30 -7.70 1.93 3.30
N LEU A 31 -6.39 1.87 3.51
CA LEU A 31 -5.39 2.05 2.45
C LEU A 31 -5.55 1.00 1.34
N ALA A 32 -5.89 -0.23 1.72
CA ALA A 32 -6.17 -1.30 0.78
C ALA A 32 -7.41 -1.08 -0.06
N GLN A 33 -8.48 -0.57 0.56
CA GLN A 33 -9.72 -0.26 -0.13
C GLN A 33 -9.49 0.85 -1.15
N GLU A 34 -8.73 1.89 -0.79
CA GLU A 34 -8.33 2.94 -1.74
C GLU A 34 -7.49 2.40 -2.89
N CYS A 35 -6.49 1.55 -2.61
CA CYS A 35 -5.70 0.90 -3.66
C CYS A 35 -6.56 -0.01 -4.55
N SER A 36 -7.50 -0.75 -3.97
CA SER A 36 -8.45 -1.59 -4.68
C SER A 36 -9.33 -0.79 -5.63
N GLN A 37 -9.86 0.34 -5.17
CA GLN A 37 -10.68 1.23 -5.98
C GLN A 37 -9.91 1.87 -7.13
N GLN A 38 -8.68 2.33 -6.89
CA GLN A 38 -7.89 3.01 -7.93
C GLN A 38 -7.24 2.06 -8.93
N LEU A 39 -6.90 0.84 -8.52
CA LEU A 39 -6.25 -0.15 -9.39
C LEU A 39 -7.24 -1.14 -10.00
N HIS A 40 -8.50 -1.13 -9.56
CA HIS A 40 -9.55 -2.05 -9.99
C HIS A 40 -9.25 -3.54 -9.74
N PHE A 41 -8.53 -3.83 -8.64
CA PHE A 41 -8.28 -5.18 -8.14
C PHE A 41 -9.03 -5.41 -6.83
N PRO A 42 -9.48 -6.64 -6.52
CA PRO A 42 -10.10 -6.93 -5.24
C PRO A 42 -9.10 -6.75 -4.08
N VAL A 43 -9.60 -6.36 -2.91
CA VAL A 43 -8.77 -6.08 -1.71
C VAL A 43 -7.87 -7.27 -1.34
N CYS A 44 -8.36 -8.51 -1.51
CA CYS A 44 -7.57 -9.71 -1.21
C CYS A 44 -6.33 -9.87 -2.11
N GLU A 45 -6.36 -9.37 -3.35
CA GLU A 45 -5.20 -9.38 -4.26
C GLU A 45 -4.27 -8.19 -3.99
N ILE A 46 -4.81 -7.05 -3.54
CA ILE A 46 -4.02 -5.89 -3.11
C ILE A 46 -3.20 -6.19 -1.86
N MET A 47 -3.75 -6.95 -0.92
CA MET A 47 -3.22 -7.05 0.43
C MET A 47 -1.78 -7.57 0.55
N PRO A 48 -1.38 -8.63 -0.19
CA PRO A 48 0.00 -9.09 -0.20
C PRO A 48 0.96 -8.04 -0.77
N SER A 49 0.57 -7.41 -1.88
CA SER A 49 1.37 -6.37 -2.53
C SER A 49 1.54 -5.14 -1.64
N LEU A 50 0.44 -4.69 -1.02
CA LEU A 50 0.45 -3.57 -0.08
C LEU A 50 1.34 -3.85 1.12
N SER A 51 1.22 -5.04 1.72
CA SER A 51 2.03 -5.43 2.88
C SER A 51 3.52 -5.42 2.53
N SER A 52 3.89 -5.96 1.37
CA SER A 52 5.27 -5.97 0.88
C SER A 52 5.81 -4.55 0.62
N SER A 53 5.03 -3.71 -0.07
CA SER A 53 5.37 -2.31 -0.33
C SER A 53 5.56 -1.50 0.95
N LEU A 54 4.61 -1.60 1.89
CA LEU A 54 4.66 -0.90 3.17
C LEU A 54 5.86 -1.33 4.00
N HIS A 55 6.11 -2.63 4.11
CA HIS A 55 7.26 -3.16 4.85
C HIS A 55 8.57 -2.58 4.31
N ARG A 56 8.74 -2.59 2.97
CA ARG A 56 9.93 -2.01 2.34
C ARG A 56 10.07 -0.52 2.61
N MET A 57 9.00 0.26 2.42
CA MET A 57 9.04 1.72 2.62
C MET A 57 9.28 2.11 4.07
N ILE A 58 8.76 1.34 5.03
CA ILE A 58 9.01 1.57 6.46
C ILE A 58 10.48 1.29 6.79
N ILE A 59 11.04 0.19 6.28
CA ILE A 59 12.47 -0.13 6.48
C ILE A 59 13.38 0.93 5.85
N CYS A 60 13.01 1.44 4.67
CA CYS A 60 13.73 2.51 3.99
C CYS A 60 13.53 3.90 4.65
N GLY A 61 12.66 4.01 5.67
CA GLY A 61 12.38 5.25 6.38
C GLY A 61 11.48 6.23 5.62
N GLU A 62 10.87 5.81 4.51
CA GLU A 62 9.97 6.64 3.69
C GLU A 62 8.60 6.82 4.37
N LEU A 63 8.16 5.79 5.11
CA LEU A 63 6.89 5.76 5.82
C LEU A 63 7.08 5.41 7.29
N ARG A 64 6.14 5.82 8.12
CA ARG A 64 6.04 5.42 9.52
C ARG A 64 4.72 4.70 9.78
N TYR A 65 4.79 3.76 10.72
CA TYR A 65 3.62 3.04 11.20
C TYR A 65 3.41 3.35 12.67
N ASP A 66 2.29 4.00 12.97
CA ASP A 66 1.82 4.25 14.32
C ASP A 66 1.10 2.99 14.84
N ARG A 67 1.74 2.29 15.77
CA ARG A 67 1.18 1.10 16.40
C ARG A 67 0.04 1.41 17.37
N GLN A 68 0.02 2.59 17.97
CA GLN A 68 -1.01 2.98 18.94
C GLN A 68 -2.35 3.19 18.24
N HIS A 69 -2.32 3.82 17.07
CA HIS A 69 -3.52 4.12 16.28
C HIS A 69 -3.74 3.15 15.10
N ASN A 70 -2.82 2.22 14.86
CA ASN A 70 -2.81 1.31 13.71
C ASN A 70 -2.90 2.07 12.37
N ARG A 71 -2.07 3.11 12.20
CA ARG A 71 -2.09 3.97 11.01
C ARG A 71 -0.72 4.07 10.35
N VAL A 72 -0.71 4.14 9.03
CA VAL A 72 0.47 4.44 8.22
C VAL A 72 0.42 5.92 7.82
N PHE A 73 1.56 6.58 7.80
CA PHE A 73 1.72 7.98 7.38
C PHE A 73 3.14 8.24 6.84
N ILE A 74 3.34 9.36 6.14
CA ILE A 74 4.66 9.78 5.66
C ILE A 74 5.49 10.31 6.84
N GLY A 75 6.74 9.84 6.93
CA GLY A 75 7.66 10.13 8.02
C GLY A 75 8.48 11.41 7.90
#